data_AF-A0A510T9Z0-F1
#
_entry.id   AF-A0A510T9Z0-F1
#
_cell.length_a   1.000
_cell.length_b   1.000
_cell.length_c   1.000
_cell.angle_alpha   90.00
_cell.angle_beta   90.00
_cell.angle_gamma   90.00
#
_symmetry.space_group_name_H-M   'P 1'
#
loop_
_entity.id
_entity.type
_entity.pdbx_description
1 polymer ?
#
loop_
_entity_poly.entity_id
_entity_poly.type
_entity_poly.pdbx_seq_one_letter_code
_entity_poly.pdbx_strand_id
1 'polypeptide(L)' 'MAYRFWCGECGYKSDWGSESQGERQQIEHYAARHPGTPPGGQVEVNRKDPEGGACLPVVLVAIVLLILLASCRH' A
#
# COMPACT_ATOMS: atom_id res chain seq x y z
N MET A 1 1.81 -6.08 -9.51
CA MET A 1 1.23 -5.12 -8.55
C MET A 1 -0.09 -4.62 -9.12
N ALA A 2 -1.05 -4.21 -8.28
CA ALA A 2 -2.25 -3.52 -8.76
C ALA A 2 -2.19 -2.06 -8.34
N TYR A 3 -2.67 -1.17 -9.20
CA TYR A 3 -2.62 0.28 -9.03
C TYR A 3 -4.03 0.84 -8.98
N ARG A 4 -4.23 1.91 -8.20
CA ARG A 4 -5.48 2.67 -8.15
C ARG A 4 -5.15 4.16 -8.11
N PHE A 5 -5.78 4.91 -9.01
CA PHE A 5 -5.56 6.34 -9.19
C PHE A 5 -6.70 7.13 -8.57
N TRP A 6 -6.36 8.18 -7.84
CA TRP A 6 -7.31 9.08 -7.19
C TRP A 6 -7.38 10.40 -7.95
N CYS A 7 -8.57 10.97 -8.05
CA CYS A 7 -8.73 12.33 -8.56
C CYS A 7 -8.31 13.34 -7.47
N GLY A 8 -7.57 14.37 -7.84
CA GLY A 8 -7.20 15.47 -6.94
C GLY A 8 -8.34 16.46 -6.67
N GLU A 9 -9.29 16.56 -7.60
CA GLU A 9 -10.39 17.54 -7.53
C GLU A 9 -11.65 16.99 -6.87
N CYS A 10 -11.82 15.65 -6.86
CA CYS A 10 -13.01 15.01 -6.31
C CYS A 10 -12.70 13.62 -5.72
N GLY A 11 -13.69 13.00 -5.07
CA GLY A 11 -13.54 11.69 -4.44
C GLY A 11 -13.50 10.48 -5.38
N TYR A 12 -13.34 10.68 -6.70
CA TYR A 12 -13.28 9.58 -7.67
C TYR A 12 -12.01 8.76 -7.51
N LYS A 13 -12.15 7.44 -7.70
CA LYS A 13 -11.06 6.46 -7.67
C LYS A 13 -11.23 5.50 -8.83
N SER A 14 -10.13 5.19 -9.51
CA SER A 14 -10.13 4.15 -10.54
C SER A 14 -10.32 2.76 -9.93
N ASP A 15 -10.69 1.81 -10.78
CA ASP A 15 -10.60 0.40 -10.41
C ASP A 15 -9.14 -0.01 -10.22
N TRP A 16 -8.94 -1.06 -9.41
CA TRP A 16 -7.63 -1.69 -9.26
C TRP A 16 -7.25 -2.38 -10.55
N GLY A 17 -6.09 -2.04 -11.11
CA GLY A 17 -5.64 -2.61 -12.38
C GLY A 17 -4.16 -2.44 -12.63
N SER A 18 -3.77 -2.52 -13.90
CA SER A 18 -2.43 -2.08 -14.30
C SER A 18 -2.30 -0.56 -14.15
N GLU A 19 -1.08 -0.08 -14.01
CA GLU A 19 -0.79 1.36 -13.97
C GLU A 19 -1.38 2.08 -15.19
N SER A 20 -1.16 1.53 -16.38
CA SER A 20 -1.69 2.06 -17.65
C SER A 20 -3.22 2.11 -17.72
N GLN A 21 -3.91 1.15 -17.12
CA GLN A 21 -5.37 1.13 -17.08
C GLN A 21 -5.90 2.20 -16.10
N GLY A 22 -5.23 2.38 -14.96
CA GLY A 22 -5.57 3.42 -13.99
C GLY A 22 -5.33 4.83 -14.54
N GLU A 23 -4.21 5.03 -15.23
CA GLU A 23 -3.88 6.30 -15.89
C GLU A 23 -4.92 6.68 -16.96
N ARG A 24 -5.30 5.74 -17.84
CA ARG A 24 -6.37 5.98 -18.83
C ARG A 24 -7.68 6.37 -18.19
N GLN A 25 -8.12 5.63 -17.16
CA GLN A 25 -9.35 5.95 -16.43
C GLN A 25 -9.28 7.34 -15.77
N GLN A 26 -8.11 7.75 -15.25
CA GLN A 26 -7.92 9.07 -14.66
C GLN A 26 -8.00 10.18 -15.72
N ILE A 27 -7.35 9.99 -16.88
CA ILE A 27 -7.40 10.94 -18.00
C ILE A 27 -8.83 11.09 -18.52
N GLU A 28 -9.52 9.97 -18.78
CA GLU A 28 -10.92 9.97 -19.24
C GLU A 28 -11.84 10.65 -18.22
N HIS A 29 -11.64 10.38 -16.94
CA HIS A 29 -12.38 11.04 -15.87
C HIS A 29 -12.14 12.55 -15.85
N TYR A 30 -10.88 13.01 -15.92
CA TYR A 30 -10.55 14.44 -15.94
C TYR A 30 -11.13 15.13 -17.18
N ALA A 31 -11.04 14.50 -18.36
CA ALA A 31 -11.63 15.04 -19.58
C ALA A 31 -13.16 15.20 -19.47
N ALA A 32 -13.84 14.29 -18.78
CA ALA A 32 -15.30 14.31 -18.63
C ALA A 32 -15.80 15.21 -17.50
N ARG A 33 -15.10 15.27 -16.37
CA ARG A 33 -15.56 15.91 -15.12
C ARG A 33 -14.82 17.19 -14.77
N HIS A 34 -13.59 17.35 -15.25
CA HIS A 34 -12.70 18.47 -14.94
C HIS A 34 -12.03 19.04 -16.21
N PRO A 35 -12.83 19.51 -17.18
CA PRO A 35 -12.30 19.99 -18.46
C PRO A 35 -11.37 21.19 -18.25
N GLY A 36 -10.16 21.11 -18.81
CA GLY A 36 -9.14 22.16 -18.70
C GLY A 36 -8.27 22.08 -17.44
N THR A 37 -8.59 21.21 -16.49
CA THR A 37 -7.70 20.92 -15.35
C THR A 37 -6.76 19.78 -15.72
N PRO A 38 -5.43 19.94 -15.55
CA PRO A 38 -4.50 18.83 -15.77
C PRO A 38 -4.76 17.70 -14.77
N PRO A 39 -4.60 16.43 -15.16
CA PRO A 39 -4.73 15.30 -14.25
C PRO A 39 -3.80 15.45 -13.04
N GLY A 40 -4.37 15.29 -11.85
CA GLY A 40 -3.65 15.35 -10.59
C GLY A 40 -4.25 14.37 -9.58
N GLY A 41 -3.54 14.15 -8.47
CA GLY A 41 -3.99 13.27 -7.39
C GLY A 41 -2.92 12.28 -6.93
N GLN A 42 -3.36 11.20 -6.30
CA GLN A 42 -2.49 10.21 -5.66
C GLN A 42 -2.63 8.85 -6.35
N VAL A 43 -1.56 8.07 -6.31
CA VAL A 43 -1.55 6.68 -6.81
C VAL A 43 -1.33 5.74 -5.64
N GLU A 44 -2.28 4.85 -5.42
CA GLU A 44 -2.13 3.73 -4.50
C GLU A 44 -1.56 2.54 -5.24
N VAL A 45 -0.55 1.91 -4.63
CA VAL A 45 0.05 0.67 -5.12
C VAL A 45 -0.29 -0.44 -4.15
N ASN A 46 -1.12 -1.37 -4.59
CA ASN A 46 -1.32 -2.64 -3.88
C ASN A 46 -0.10 -3.52 -4.17
N ARG A 47 0.92 -3.30 -3.34
CA ARG A 47 2.02 -4.21 -3.17
C ARG A 47 1.51 -5.29 -2.22
N LYS A 48 1.10 -6.43 -2.77
CA LYS A 48 0.83 -7.64 -2.00
C LYS A 48 2.15 -7.97 -1.31
N ASP A 49 2.31 -7.51 -0.07
CA ASP A 49 3.55 -7.66 0.67
C ASP A 49 3.77 -9.15 0.96
N PRO A 50 4.88 -9.76 0.49
CA PRO A 50 5.25 -11.08 0.96
C PRO A 50 5.90 -11.05 2.36
N GLU A 51 6.17 -9.86 2.94
CA GLU A 51 7.10 -9.72 4.08
C GLU A 51 6.48 -9.12 5.35
N GLY A 52 5.19 -9.37 5.59
CA GLY A 52 4.53 -9.05 6.86
C GLY A 52 4.81 -10.06 7.99
N GLY A 53 6.08 -10.41 8.27
CA GLY A 53 6.40 -11.53 9.18
C GLY A 53 7.69 -11.44 10.00
N ALA A 54 8.50 -10.39 9.89
CA ALA A 54 9.81 -10.34 10.56
C ALA A 54 9.76 -10.13 12.09
N CYS A 55 8.61 -9.74 12.66
CA CYS A 55 8.49 -9.55 14.12
C CYS A 55 8.34 -10.86 14.90
N LEU A 56 7.78 -11.92 14.30
CA LEU A 56 7.60 -13.22 14.95
C LEU A 56 8.91 -13.89 15.40
N PRO A 57 9.96 -14.00 14.55
CA PRO A 57 11.22 -14.59 14.99
C PRO A 57 11.94 -13.75 16.05
N VAL A 58 11.84 -12.41 15.98
CA VAL A 58 12.46 -11.52 16.98
C VAL A 58 11.82 -11.69 18.35
N VAL A 59 10.48 -11.78 18.41
CA VAL A 59 9.75 -12.04 19.67
C VAL A 59 10.10 -13.43 20.23
N LEU A 60 10.19 -14.45 19.38
CA LEU A 60 10.56 -15.79 19.79
C LEU A 60 11.98 -15.84 20.41
N VAL A 61 12.96 -15.21 19.77
CA VAL A 61 14.34 -15.15 20.26
C VAL A 61 14.41 -14.42 21.61
N ALA A 62 13.67 -13.30 21.76
CA ALA A 62 13.61 -12.58 23.03
C ALA A 62 13.03 -13.43 24.17
N ILE A 63 11.96 -14.19 23.91
CA ILE A 63 11.35 -15.09 24.91
C ILE A 63 12.34 -16.18 25.32
N VAL A 64 13.02 -16.82 24.36
CA VAL A 64 14.01 -17.88 24.65
C VAL A 64 15.16 -17.33 25.51
N LEU A 65 15.69 -16.14 25.20
CA LEU A 65 16.74 -15.51 25.98
C LEU A 65 16.30 -15.21 27.42
N LEU A 66 15.06 -14.75 27.63
CA LEU A 66 14.53 -14.50 28.96
C LEU A 66 14.41 -15.79 29.79
N ILE A 67 13.98 -16.89 29.18
CA ILE A 67 13.89 -18.20 29.86
C ILE A 67 15.28 -18.68 30.28
N LEU A 68 16.28 -18.55 29.40
CA LEU A 68 17.66 -18.93 29.72
C LEU A 68 18.22 -18.08 30.86
N LEU A 69 18.06 -16.77 30.82
CA LEU A 69 18.52 -15.87 31.88
C LEU A 69 17.83 -16.15 33.23
N ALA A 70 16.54 -16.47 33.22
CA ALA A 70 15.82 -16.86 34.43
C ALA A 70 16.32 -18.20 34.99
N SER A 71 16.66 -19.15 34.10
CA SER A 71 17.17 -20.47 34.49
C SER A 71 18.60 -20.42 35.02
N CYS A 72 19.42 -19.49 34.54
CA CYS A 72 20.80 -19.29 35.03
C CYS A 72 20.88 -18.52 36.36
N ARG A 73 19.78 -17.95 36.86
CA ARG A 73 19.71 -17.24 38.15
C ARG A 73 19.24 -18.11 39.32
N HIS A 74 19.18 -19.43 39.13
CA HIS A 74 18.72 -20.39 40.14
C HIS A 74 19.86 -21.19 40.77
#